data_AF-A0A959V2G6-F1
#
_entry.id   AF-A0A959V2G6-F1
#
_cell.length_a   1.000
_cell.length_b   1.000
_cell.length_c   1.000
_cell.angle_alpha   90.00
_cell.angle_beta   90.00
_cell.angle_gamma   90.00
#
_symmetry.space_group_name_H-M   'P 1'
#
loop_
_entity.id
_entity.type
_entity.pdbx_description
1 polymer ?
#
loop_
_entity_poly.entity_id
_entity_poly.type
_entity_poly.pdbx_seq_one_letter_code
_entity_poly.pdbx_strand_id
1 'polypeptide(L)'
;MNRLGQLLFTALLVGGVVVQVIQRPWTTPIAWDGFGYHLYLQLIFIHDDLGMNDPATIEGIFRDHHPSDTFYQAHRAPTGNMVIRYTPGLALIHLPGFLVAHAVALGSDHPADGLSFPYQVAVTCTAMLFLFLGLWWTLQFLRRFFEPWPAFLATGLLMYGTNLMDQAVEQQLMTHLYSFSLYALLLLT
;
A
#
# COMPACT_ATOMS: atom_id res chain seq x y z
N MET A 1 -0.24 6.34 32.93
CA MET A 1 1.09 6.35 32.26
C MET A 1 1.49 7.80 32.00
N ASN A 2 2.70 8.22 32.34
CA ASN A 2 3.17 9.58 32.03
C ASN A 2 3.37 9.73 30.50
N ARG A 3 3.44 10.98 30.00
CA ARG A 3 3.63 11.26 28.56
C ARG A 3 4.87 10.57 27.99
N LEU A 4 5.93 10.44 28.78
CA LEU A 4 7.18 9.79 28.38
C LEU A 4 6.98 8.29 28.08
N GLY A 5 6.26 7.55 28.93
CA GLY A 5 5.98 6.13 28.70
C GLY A 5 5.13 5.88 27.45
N GLN A 6 4.23 6.80 27.12
CA GLN A 6 3.44 6.74 25.88
C GLN A 6 4.33 6.92 24.64
N LEU A 7 5.20 7.93 24.66
CA LEU A 7 6.12 8.20 23.55
C LEU A 7 7.10 7.04 23.32
N LEU A 8 7.65 6.47 24.39
CA LEU A 8 8.58 5.34 24.30
C LEU A 8 7.91 4.09 23.72
N PHE A 9 6.70 3.75 24.17
CA PHE A 9 6.00 2.57 23.66
C PHE A 9 5.52 2.76 22.22
N THR A 10 5.03 3.96 21.86
CA THR A 10 4.72 4.29 20.46
C THR A 10 5.97 4.23 19.58
N ALA A 11 7.12 4.73 20.06
CA ALA A 11 8.38 4.64 19.34
C ALA A 11 8.85 3.19 19.16
N LEU A 12 8.63 2.31 20.14
CA LEU A 12 8.91 0.87 20.02
C LEU A 12 7.98 0.18 19.03
N LEU A 13 6.70 0.55 19.02
CA LEU A 13 5.70 0.01 18.10
C LEU A 13 5.99 0.42 16.65
N VAL A 14 6.30 1.70 16.43
CA VAL A 14 6.72 2.20 15.11
C VAL A 14 8.08 1.64 14.72
N GLY A 15 9.05 1.66 15.63
CA GLY A 15 10.41 1.19 15.41
C GLY A 15 10.46 -0.30 15.07
N GLY A 16 9.66 -1.13 15.73
CA GLY A 16 9.58 -2.56 15.45
C GLY A 16 9.10 -2.84 14.02
N VAL A 17 8.10 -2.09 13.54
CA VAL A 17 7.62 -2.21 12.14
C VAL A 17 8.68 -1.73 11.16
N VAL A 18 9.24 -0.54 11.39
CA VAL A 18 10.24 0.05 10.50
C VAL A 18 11.48 -0.84 10.38
N VAL A 19 11.95 -1.41 11.50
CA VAL A 19 13.08 -2.35 11.50
C VAL A 19 12.76 -3.58 10.66
N GLN A 20 11.56 -4.16 10.80
CA GLN A 20 11.15 -5.32 10.00
C GLN A 20 11.10 -4.99 8.51
N VAL A 21 10.57 -3.82 8.13
CA VAL A 21 10.52 -3.37 6.73
C VAL A 21 11.92 -3.16 6.16
N ILE A 22 12.85 -2.55 6.92
CA ILE A 22 14.22 -2.26 6.44
C ILE A 22 15.12 -3.50 6.40
N GLN A 23 14.95 -4.43 7.34
CA GLN A 23 15.80 -5.64 7.41
C GLN A 23 15.45 -6.68 6.35
N ARG A 24 14.25 -6.61 5.78
CA ARG A 24 13.83 -7.50 4.70
C ARG A 24 14.55 -7.11 3.40
N PRO A 25 14.95 -8.08 2.56
CA PRO A 25 15.34 -7.78 1.19
C PRO A 25 14.21 -6.98 0.53
N TRP A 26 14.57 -5.96 -0.25
CA TRP A 26 13.57 -5.16 -0.96
C TRP A 26 12.65 -6.07 -1.76
N THR A 27 11.39 -6.11 -1.35
CA THR A 27 10.34 -6.82 -2.07
C THR A 27 9.88 -5.97 -3.24
N THR A 28 9.07 -6.55 -4.11
CA THR A 28 8.30 -5.84 -5.15
C THR A 28 6.86 -5.67 -4.68
N PRO A 29 6.54 -4.63 -3.87
CA PRO A 29 5.17 -4.35 -3.41
C PRO A 29 4.12 -4.34 -4.52
N ILE A 30 4.50 -3.88 -5.71
CA ILE A 30 3.65 -3.87 -6.90
C ILE A 30 3.80 -5.21 -7.64
N ALA A 31 3.22 -6.26 -7.07
CA ALA A 31 3.18 -7.61 -7.64
C ALA A 31 1.85 -8.29 -7.34
N TRP A 32 1.56 -9.40 -8.03
CA TRP A 32 0.36 -10.22 -7.84
C TRP A 32 -0.93 -9.38 -7.88
N ASP A 33 -1.76 -9.46 -6.84
CA ASP A 33 -2.99 -8.67 -6.75
C ASP A 33 -2.71 -7.17 -6.62
N GLY A 34 -1.60 -6.80 -5.96
CA GLY A 34 -1.16 -5.42 -5.82
C GLY A 34 -0.95 -4.74 -7.17
N PHE A 35 -0.36 -5.46 -8.12
CA PHE A 35 -0.22 -4.98 -9.50
C PHE A 35 -1.58 -4.65 -10.12
N GLY A 36 -2.61 -5.47 -9.89
CA GLY A 36 -3.95 -5.24 -10.41
C GLY A 36 -4.61 -3.97 -9.88
N TYR A 37 -4.42 -3.64 -8.60
CA TYR A 37 -4.88 -2.37 -8.02
C TYR A 37 -4.10 -1.16 -8.55
N HIS A 38 -2.80 -1.33 -8.83
CA HIS A 38 -1.92 -0.25 -9.29
C HIS A 38 -2.04 0.03 -10.79
N LEU A 39 -2.49 -0.94 -11.57
CA LEU A 39 -2.56 -0.89 -13.04
C LEU A 39 -3.28 0.34 -13.58
N TYR A 40 -4.32 0.81 -12.89
CA TYR A 40 -5.04 2.05 -13.24
C TYR A 40 -4.09 3.25 -13.39
N LEU A 41 -3.11 3.41 -12.50
CA LEU A 41 -2.21 4.55 -12.49
C LEU A 41 -1.29 4.54 -13.72
N GLN A 42 -0.76 3.38 -14.06
CA GLN A 42 0.11 3.24 -15.24
C GLN A 42 -0.65 3.48 -16.53
N LEU A 43 -1.81 2.83 -16.68
CA LEU A 43 -2.58 2.91 -17.91
C LEU A 43 -3.12 4.32 -18.17
N ILE A 44 -3.46 5.07 -17.11
CA ILE A 44 -3.98 6.44 -17.25
C ILE A 44 -2.84 7.45 -17.44
N PHE A 45 -1.80 7.41 -16.63
CA PHE A 45 -0.80 8.48 -16.58
C PHE A 45 0.43 8.25 -17.45
N ILE A 46 0.69 7.01 -17.88
CA ILE A 46 1.89 6.65 -18.66
C ILE A 46 1.50 6.18 -20.06
N HIS A 47 0.55 5.25 -20.17
CA HIS A 47 0.23 4.60 -21.44
C HIS A 47 -0.94 5.23 -22.20
N ASP A 48 -1.78 6.04 -21.55
CA ASP A 48 -3.02 6.61 -22.11
C ASP A 48 -3.96 5.54 -22.74
N ASP A 49 -3.98 4.32 -22.16
CA ASP A 49 -4.74 3.18 -22.67
C ASP A 49 -5.36 2.35 -21.53
N LEU A 50 -6.40 2.92 -20.89
CA LEU A 50 -7.13 2.22 -19.82
C LEU A 50 -7.78 0.90 -20.28
N GLY A 51 -8.13 0.80 -21.56
CA GLY A 51 -8.78 -0.38 -22.13
C GLY A 51 -7.82 -1.53 -22.47
N MET A 52 -6.50 -1.31 -22.33
CA MET A 52 -5.43 -2.23 -22.73
C MET A 52 -5.68 -2.78 -24.15
N ASN A 53 -5.95 -1.86 -25.07
CA ASN A 53 -6.21 -2.18 -26.47
C ASN A 53 -4.92 -2.57 -27.20
N ASP A 54 -3.78 -2.06 -26.75
CA ASP A 54 -2.46 -2.47 -27.24
C ASP A 54 -1.86 -3.60 -26.38
N PRO A 55 -1.77 -4.85 -26.88
CA PRO A 55 -1.17 -5.95 -26.14
C PRO A 55 0.30 -5.73 -25.79
N ALA A 56 1.03 -4.94 -26.59
CA ALA A 56 2.46 -4.70 -26.39
C ALA A 56 2.74 -3.99 -25.06
N THR A 57 1.79 -3.20 -24.56
CA THR A 57 1.88 -2.54 -23.24
C THR A 57 1.99 -3.58 -22.12
N ILE A 58 1.07 -4.55 -22.08
CA ILE A 58 1.06 -5.58 -21.03
C ILE A 58 2.22 -6.56 -21.23
N GLU A 59 2.50 -6.96 -22.46
CA GLU A 59 3.64 -7.85 -22.77
C GLU A 59 4.98 -7.23 -22.34
N GLY A 60 5.17 -5.92 -22.58
CA GLY A 60 6.35 -5.18 -22.14
C GLY A 60 6.49 -5.17 -20.62
N ILE A 61 5.40 -4.87 -19.90
CA ILE A 61 5.39 -4.90 -18.43
C ILE A 61 5.79 -6.28 -17.89
N PHE A 62 5.23 -7.36 -18.44
CA PHE A 62 5.55 -8.73 -17.99
C PHE A 62 6.98 -9.13 -18.33
N ARG A 63 7.49 -8.73 -19.49
CA ARG A 63 8.88 -8.99 -19.89
C ARG A 63 9.88 -8.28 -18.98
N ASP A 64 9.58 -7.03 -18.59
CA ASP A 64 10.57 -6.19 -17.92
C ASP A 64 10.51 -6.32 -16.39
N HIS A 65 9.31 -6.54 -15.82
CA HIS A 65 9.10 -6.53 -14.36
C HIS A 65 8.56 -7.84 -13.77
N HIS A 66 8.00 -8.73 -14.58
CA HIS A 66 7.40 -10.00 -14.13
C HIS A 66 6.50 -9.85 -12.88
N PRO A 67 5.47 -8.96 -12.90
CA PRO A 67 4.69 -8.63 -11.71
C PRO A 67 3.87 -9.82 -11.17
N SER A 68 3.60 -10.83 -12.01
CA SER A 68 2.95 -12.10 -11.65
C SER A 68 3.24 -13.16 -12.70
N ASP A 69 2.89 -14.43 -12.43
CA ASP A 69 3.09 -15.53 -13.39
C ASP A 69 2.23 -15.39 -14.65
N THR A 70 1.03 -14.83 -14.51
CA THR A 70 0.07 -14.63 -15.61
C THR A 70 -0.65 -13.30 -15.44
N PHE A 71 -1.25 -12.81 -16.53
CA PHE A 71 -2.05 -11.59 -16.49
C PHE A 71 -3.51 -11.87 -16.11
N TYR A 72 -3.72 -12.35 -14.88
CA TYR A 72 -5.05 -12.67 -14.36
C TYR A 72 -5.79 -11.45 -13.82
N GLN A 73 -5.13 -10.30 -13.69
CA GLN A 73 -5.66 -9.09 -13.08
C GLN A 73 -6.69 -8.36 -13.94
N ALA A 74 -6.75 -8.70 -15.22
CA ALA A 74 -7.76 -8.23 -16.15
C ALA A 74 -8.46 -9.39 -16.87
N HIS A 75 -9.54 -9.08 -17.56
CA HIS A 75 -10.24 -10.02 -18.43
C HIS A 75 -10.92 -9.28 -19.57
N ARG A 76 -11.15 -9.96 -20.69
CA ARG A 76 -11.84 -9.37 -21.83
C ARG A 76 -13.34 -9.30 -21.56
N ALA A 77 -13.90 -8.09 -21.67
CA ALA A 77 -15.33 -7.86 -21.57
C ALA A 77 -16.05 -8.22 -22.89
N PRO A 78 -17.38 -8.45 -22.86
CA PRO A 78 -18.18 -8.70 -24.06
C PRO A 78 -18.09 -7.59 -25.12
N THR A 79 -17.76 -6.36 -24.70
CA THR A 79 -17.56 -5.20 -25.59
C THR A 79 -16.26 -5.27 -26.39
N GLY A 80 -15.34 -6.20 -26.07
CA GLY A 80 -14.04 -6.36 -26.73
C GLY A 80 -12.87 -5.74 -25.99
N ASN A 81 -13.10 -4.81 -25.06
CA ASN A 81 -12.04 -4.18 -24.26
C ASN A 81 -11.57 -5.10 -23.12
N MET A 82 -10.35 -4.88 -22.62
CA MET A 82 -9.93 -5.49 -21.36
C MET A 82 -10.45 -4.66 -20.18
N VAL A 83 -10.82 -5.35 -19.10
CA VAL A 83 -11.34 -4.76 -17.87
C VAL A 83 -10.55 -5.29 -16.68
N ILE A 84 -10.03 -4.37 -15.89
CA ILE A 84 -9.33 -4.65 -14.63
C ILE A 84 -10.33 -5.23 -13.64
N ARG A 85 -9.99 -6.35 -12.99
CA ARG A 85 -10.86 -7.05 -12.03
C ARG A 85 -10.96 -6.34 -10.68
N TYR A 86 -9.98 -5.51 -10.35
CA TYR A 86 -9.87 -4.79 -9.10
C TYR A 86 -10.52 -3.42 -9.20
N THR A 87 -11.06 -2.90 -8.10
CA THR A 87 -11.66 -1.57 -8.06
C THR A 87 -10.59 -0.46 -7.97
N PRO A 88 -10.85 0.76 -8.49
CA PRO A 88 -9.85 1.82 -8.57
C PRO A 88 -9.58 2.53 -7.23
N GLY A 89 -10.30 2.18 -6.15
CA GLY A 89 -10.22 2.89 -4.86
C GLY A 89 -8.80 2.92 -4.29
N LEU A 90 -8.05 1.83 -4.42
CA LEU A 90 -6.67 1.79 -3.94
C LEU A 90 -5.74 2.65 -4.81
N ALA A 91 -5.92 2.65 -6.13
CA ALA A 91 -5.18 3.54 -7.03
C ALA A 91 -5.34 5.01 -6.64
N LEU A 92 -6.55 5.44 -6.25
CA LEU A 92 -6.80 6.81 -5.79
C LEU A 92 -6.02 7.14 -4.50
N ILE A 93 -5.93 6.21 -3.55
CA ILE A 93 -5.14 6.38 -2.33
C ILE A 93 -3.65 6.54 -2.67
N HIS A 94 -3.15 5.76 -3.62
CA HIS A 94 -1.74 5.78 -4.02
C HIS A 94 -1.37 6.88 -5.01
N LEU A 95 -2.35 7.54 -5.64
CA LEU A 95 -2.13 8.54 -6.68
C LEU A 95 -1.13 9.64 -6.28
N PRO A 96 -1.20 10.27 -5.08
CA PRO A 96 -0.24 11.32 -4.72
C PRO A 96 1.20 10.78 -4.66
N GLY A 97 1.38 9.60 -4.07
CA GLY A 97 2.69 8.93 -4.00
C GLY A 97 3.21 8.54 -5.37
N PHE A 98 2.33 8.05 -6.25
CA PHE A 98 2.66 7.70 -7.63
C PHE A 98 3.14 8.92 -8.43
N LEU A 99 2.48 10.08 -8.32
CA LEU A 99 2.89 11.29 -9.02
C LEU A 99 4.27 11.78 -8.55
N VAL A 100 4.55 11.69 -7.25
CA VAL A 100 5.88 12.00 -6.70
C VAL A 100 6.93 11.01 -7.24
N ALA A 101 6.64 9.71 -7.20
CA ALA A 101 7.53 8.69 -7.75
C ALA A 101 7.80 8.89 -9.24
N HIS A 102 6.77 9.27 -10.01
CA HIS A 102 6.89 9.55 -11.43
C HIS A 102 7.82 10.74 -11.70
N ALA A 103 7.65 11.84 -10.96
CA ALA A 103 8.54 13.00 -11.05
C ALA A 103 10.00 12.65 -10.68
N VAL A 104 10.20 11.80 -9.66
CA VAL A 104 11.52 11.31 -9.27
C VAL A 104 12.13 10.42 -10.36
N ALA A 105 11.36 9.52 -10.95
CA ALA A 105 11.82 8.65 -12.03
C ALA A 105 12.27 9.48 -13.25
N LEU A 106 11.49 10.49 -13.66
CA LEU A 106 11.86 11.41 -14.74
C LEU A 106 13.16 12.20 -14.48
N GLY A 107 13.49 12.44 -13.21
CA GLY A 107 14.69 13.17 -12.79
C GLY A 107 15.88 12.28 -12.39
N SER A 108 15.81 10.96 -12.60
CA SER A 108 16.84 10.01 -12.19
C SER A 108 17.13 8.99 -13.30
N ASP A 109 18.05 8.05 -13.04
CA ASP A 109 18.37 6.96 -13.97
C ASP A 109 17.35 5.79 -13.92
N HIS A 110 16.23 5.97 -13.20
CA HIS A 110 15.18 4.96 -13.11
C HIS A 110 14.14 5.13 -14.24
N PRO A 111 13.68 4.03 -14.87
CA PRO A 111 12.61 4.11 -15.86
C PRO A 111 11.34 4.76 -15.32
N ALA A 112 10.75 5.69 -16.06
CA ALA A 112 9.47 6.31 -15.71
C ALA A 112 8.27 5.45 -16.16
N ASP A 113 8.26 4.18 -15.77
CA ASP A 113 7.34 3.13 -16.25
C ASP A 113 6.21 2.75 -15.28
N GLY A 114 6.21 3.33 -14.08
CA GLY A 114 5.21 3.05 -13.06
C GLY A 114 5.46 1.81 -12.20
N LEU A 115 6.58 1.11 -12.40
CA LEU A 115 6.98 -0.11 -11.66
C LEU A 115 8.40 -0.07 -11.13
N SER A 116 9.26 0.79 -11.67
CA SER A 116 10.64 0.95 -11.24
C SER A 116 10.74 1.36 -9.77
N PHE A 117 11.96 1.30 -9.23
CA PHE A 117 12.24 1.45 -7.80
C PHE A 117 11.53 2.64 -7.10
N PRO A 118 11.48 3.87 -7.66
CA PRO A 118 10.74 4.97 -7.06
C PRO A 118 9.26 4.66 -6.76
N TYR A 119 8.59 3.91 -7.63
CA TYR A 119 7.17 3.57 -7.46
C TYR A 119 6.96 2.54 -6.35
N GLN A 120 7.86 1.56 -6.25
CA GLN A 120 7.85 0.57 -5.16
C GLN A 120 8.00 1.26 -3.80
N VAL A 121 8.95 2.20 -3.69
CA VAL A 121 9.16 3.00 -2.48
C VAL A 121 7.93 3.83 -2.15
N ALA A 122 7.31 4.50 -3.13
CA ALA A 122 6.12 5.30 -2.88
C ALA A 122 4.93 4.48 -2.37
N VAL A 123 4.75 3.25 -2.87
CA VAL A 123 3.75 2.31 -2.34
C VAL A 123 4.04 1.97 -0.89
N THR A 124 5.28 1.59 -0.57
CA THR A 124 5.70 1.29 0.81
C THR A 124 5.46 2.49 1.74
N CYS A 125 5.85 3.70 1.32
CA CYS A 125 5.63 4.92 2.10
C CYS A 125 4.14 5.18 2.36
N THR A 126 3.30 4.99 1.34
CA THR A 126 1.85 5.15 1.47
C THR A 126 1.26 4.12 2.43
N ALA A 127 1.69 2.85 2.33
CA ALA A 127 1.27 1.78 3.25
C ALA A 127 1.66 2.11 4.70
N MET A 128 2.89 2.55 4.94
CA MET A 128 3.35 2.92 6.29
C MET A 128 2.59 4.11 6.86
N LEU A 129 2.31 5.12 6.02
CA LEU A 129 1.49 6.26 6.43
C LEU A 129 0.10 5.81 6.89
N PHE A 130 -0.60 5.00 6.08
CA PHE A 130 -1.92 4.51 6.44
C PHE A 130 -1.88 3.64 7.69
N LEU A 131 -0.91 2.73 7.80
CA LEU A 131 -0.73 1.90 8.99
C LEU A 131 -0.62 2.74 10.27
N PHE A 132 0.24 3.76 10.27
CA PHE A 132 0.43 4.60 11.46
C PHE A 132 -0.80 5.46 11.76
N LEU A 133 -1.49 5.96 10.74
CA LEU A 133 -2.77 6.66 10.93
C LEU A 133 -3.84 5.71 11.51
N GLY A 134 -3.97 4.50 10.99
CA GLY A 134 -4.91 3.50 11.47
C GLY A 134 -4.66 3.09 12.92
N LEU A 135 -3.40 2.83 13.28
CA LEU A 135 -3.01 2.53 14.67
C LEU A 135 -3.26 3.74 15.59
N TRP A 136 -2.97 4.96 15.13
CA TRP A 136 -3.23 6.16 15.89
C TRP A 136 -4.73 6.35 16.13
N TRP A 137 -5.56 6.31 15.09
CA TRP A 137 -7.02 6.46 15.25
C TRP A 137 -7.63 5.35 16.11
N THR A 138 -7.16 4.11 15.97
CA THR A 138 -7.55 2.99 16.84
C THR A 138 -7.24 3.30 18.31
N LEU A 139 -6.03 3.77 18.61
CA LEU A 139 -5.65 4.17 19.96
C LEU A 139 -6.55 5.30 20.49
N GLN A 140 -6.82 6.31 19.66
CA GLN A 140 -7.68 7.44 20.05
C GLN A 140 -9.12 7.01 20.33
N PHE A 141 -9.65 6.09 19.51
CA PHE A 141 -10.97 5.50 19.71
C PHE A 141 -11.03 4.71 21.02
N LEU A 142 -10.08 3.80 21.27
CA LEU A 142 -10.05 2.99 22.49
C LEU A 142 -9.93 3.83 23.76
N ARG A 143 -9.19 4.94 23.70
CA ARG A 143 -9.06 5.91 24.82
C ARG A 143 -10.35 6.64 25.18
N ARG A 144 -11.43 6.52 24.40
CA ARG A 144 -12.77 7.01 24.77
C ARG A 144 -13.45 6.12 25.81
N PHE A 145 -13.03 4.86 25.90
CA PHE A 145 -13.69 3.83 26.73
C PHE A 145 -12.79 3.25 27.81
N PHE A 146 -11.46 3.30 27.60
CA PHE A 146 -10.49 2.65 28.47
C PHE A 146 -9.39 3.61 28.93
N GLU A 147 -8.83 3.28 30.08
CA GLU A 147 -7.60 3.92 30.57
C GLU A 147 -6.46 3.79 29.54
N PRO A 148 -5.47 4.70 29.55
CA PRO A 148 -4.42 4.72 28.53
C PRO A 148 -3.73 3.37 28.35
N TRP A 149 -3.34 2.71 29.46
CA TRP A 149 -2.53 1.49 29.39
C TRP A 149 -3.23 0.33 28.67
N PRO A 150 -4.48 -0.06 29.03
CA PRO A 150 -5.25 -1.03 28.25
C PRO A 150 -5.41 -0.67 26.77
N ALA A 151 -5.71 0.61 26.46
CA ALA A 151 -5.87 1.06 25.07
C ALA A 151 -4.57 0.91 24.25
N PHE A 152 -3.43 1.24 24.85
CA PHE A 152 -2.11 1.04 24.24
C PHE A 152 -1.80 -0.44 24.02
N LEU A 153 -2.00 -1.28 25.04
CA LEU A 153 -1.77 -2.73 24.93
C LEU A 153 -2.64 -3.37 23.86
N ALA A 154 -3.93 -3.04 23.82
CA ALA A 154 -4.84 -3.55 22.79
C ALA A 154 -4.40 -3.13 21.38
N THR A 155 -3.98 -1.87 21.18
CA THR A 155 -3.46 -1.39 19.90
C THR A 155 -2.18 -2.13 19.50
N GLY A 156 -1.28 -2.40 20.45
CA GLY A 156 -0.09 -3.20 20.23
C GLY A 156 -0.40 -4.65 19.86
N LEU A 157 -1.34 -5.29 20.56
CA LEU A 157 -1.80 -6.64 20.24
C LEU A 157 -2.50 -6.70 18.88
N LEU A 158 -3.17 -5.65 18.44
CA LEU A 158 -3.70 -5.59 17.07
C LEU A 158 -2.57 -5.57 16.03
N MET A 159 -1.54 -4.76 16.24
CA MET A 159 -0.39 -4.68 15.34
C MET A 159 0.40 -6.00 15.26
N TYR A 160 0.76 -6.56 16.41
CA TYR A 160 1.70 -7.69 16.51
C TYR A 160 1.04 -9.06 16.73
N GLY A 161 -0.21 -9.09 17.16
CA GLY A 161 -0.97 -10.31 17.46
C GLY A 161 -1.97 -10.71 16.37
N THR A 162 -2.05 -9.95 15.27
CA THR A 162 -2.88 -10.29 14.09
C THR A 162 -2.04 -10.33 12.82
N ASN A 163 -2.68 -10.57 11.68
CA ASN A 163 -2.01 -10.51 10.38
C ASN A 163 -1.62 -9.08 9.95
N LEU A 164 -1.93 -8.04 10.73
CA LEU A 164 -1.61 -6.65 10.36
C LEU A 164 -0.10 -6.43 10.15
N MET A 165 0.76 -7.14 10.90
CA MET A 165 2.21 -7.12 10.67
C MET A 165 2.60 -7.70 9.30
N ASP A 166 2.00 -8.84 8.93
CA ASP A 166 2.22 -9.45 7.61
C ASP A 166 1.74 -8.51 6.49
N GLN A 167 0.58 -7.87 6.68
CA GLN A 167 0.07 -6.89 5.71
C GLN A 167 0.98 -5.66 5.58
N ALA A 168 1.60 -5.23 6.68
CA ALA A 168 2.51 -4.09 6.68
C ALA A 168 3.87 -4.39 6.02
N VAL A 169 4.37 -5.63 6.14
CA VAL A 169 5.72 -5.99 5.70
C VAL A 169 5.71 -6.65 4.33
N GLU A 170 4.84 -7.63 4.11
CA GLU A 170 4.85 -8.48 2.91
C GLU A 170 3.81 -8.05 1.87
N GLN A 171 2.68 -7.48 2.31
CA GLN A 171 1.49 -7.28 1.46
C GLN A 171 1.03 -5.81 1.41
N GLN A 172 1.98 -4.89 1.24
CA GLN A 172 1.78 -3.44 1.36
C GLN A 172 0.75 -2.84 0.38
N LEU A 173 0.49 -3.52 -0.74
CA LEU A 173 -0.48 -3.08 -1.74
C LEU A 173 -1.77 -3.90 -1.74
N MET A 174 -2.03 -4.65 -0.65
CA MET A 174 -3.31 -5.29 -0.40
C MET A 174 -4.25 -4.36 0.36
N THR A 175 -5.55 -4.52 0.12
CA THR A 175 -6.59 -3.60 0.62
C THR A 175 -6.81 -3.67 2.14
N HIS A 176 -6.37 -4.73 2.82
CA HIS A 176 -6.64 -4.95 4.25
C HIS A 176 -6.08 -3.83 5.14
N LEU A 177 -4.84 -3.40 4.87
CA LEU A 177 -4.17 -2.34 5.64
C LEU A 177 -4.91 -1.00 5.51
N TYR A 178 -5.31 -0.65 4.29
CA TYR A 178 -6.02 0.60 4.00
C TYR A 178 -7.43 0.57 4.59
N SER A 179 -8.13 -0.56 4.44
CA SER A 179 -9.47 -0.75 5.00
C SER A 179 -9.45 -0.67 6.53
N PHE A 180 -8.48 -1.32 7.19
CA PHE A 180 -8.26 -1.19 8.64
C PHE A 180 -8.16 0.28 9.05
N SER A 181 -7.33 1.04 8.35
CA SER A 181 -7.07 2.45 8.69
C SER A 181 -8.29 3.33 8.47
N LEU A 182 -9.02 3.13 7.36
CA LEU A 182 -10.26 3.86 7.06
C LEU A 182 -11.39 3.51 8.02
N TYR A 183 -11.52 2.24 8.43
CA TYR A 183 -12.48 1.85 9.46
C TYR A 183 -12.12 2.43 10.83
N ALA A 184 -10.83 2.47 11.19
CA ALA A 184 -10.40 3.11 12.43
C ALA A 184 -10.74 4.61 12.44
N LEU A 185 -10.62 5.31 11.31
CA LEU A 185 -11.09 6.69 11.16
C LEU A 185 -12.61 6.79 11.33
N LEU A 186 -13.38 5.91 10.68
CA LEU A 186 -14.84 5.90 10.76
C LEU A 186 -15.34 5.68 12.20
N LEU A 187 -14.67 4.83 12.98
CA LEU A 187 -15.02 4.63 14.39
C LEU A 187 -14.71 5.86 15.26
N LEU A 188 -13.77 6.69 14.81
CA LEU A 188 -13.40 7.92 15.51
C LEU A 188 -14.37 9.07 15.22
N THR A 189 -15.00 9.11 14.05
CA THR A 189 -16.01 10.14 13.71
C THR A 189 -17.30 9.93 14.49
#